data_AF-A0A3A6R1M6-F1
#
_entry.id   AF-A0A3A6R1M6-F1
#
_cell.length_a   1.000
_cell.length_b   1.000
_cell.length_c   1.000
_cell.angle_alpha   90.00
_cell.angle_beta   90.00
_cell.angle_gamma   90.00
#
_symmetry.space_group_name_H-M   'P 1'
#
loop_
_entity.id
_entity.type
_entity.pdbx_description
1 polymer ?
#
loop_
_entity_poly.entity_id
_entity_poly.type
_entity_poly.pdbx_seq_one_letter_code
_entity_poly.pdbx_strand_id
1 'polypeptide(L)'
;MFGSLKDRLDFYRKEIQYETTMLSSRTNAYLGAQSFLVIAYCSSMANINPQWGNVFSLVVSILLSVLGLITSLHAWSGIKAAYEIIDHWYLKQSNLLQSQPKMSDAYDDSPLFAKRESNQRGYRDALKFSMRSPWIFFTLWILLGGFSAVIHFMTIKV
;
A
#
# COMPACT_ATOMS: atom_id res chain seq x y z
N MET A 1 27.75 16.69 13.15
CA MET A 1 27.77 17.87 12.25
C MET A 1 28.23 17.35 10.89
N PHE A 2 27.39 17.37 9.84
CA PHE A 2 27.72 16.77 8.54
C PHE A 2 28.97 17.44 7.93
N GLY A 3 30.07 16.68 7.80
CA GLY A 3 31.38 17.20 7.41
C GLY A 3 31.52 17.43 5.90
N SER A 4 30.82 16.66 5.06
CA SER A 4 30.80 16.81 3.61
C SER A 4 29.38 16.87 3.04
N LEU A 5 29.21 17.55 1.90
CA LEU A 5 27.97 17.54 1.11
C LEU A 5 27.58 16.12 0.69
N LYS A 6 28.58 15.26 0.41
CA LYS A 6 28.37 13.84 0.10
C LYS A 6 27.69 13.10 1.26
N ASP A 7 28.12 13.36 2.49
CA ASP A 7 27.54 12.73 3.70
C ASP A 7 26.06 13.09 3.87
N ARG A 8 25.67 14.32 3.51
CA ARG A 8 24.26 14.75 3.55
C ARG A 8 23.41 14.01 2.54
N LEU A 9 23.94 13.79 1.33
CA LEU A 9 23.24 13.07 0.28
C LEU A 9 23.11 11.58 0.60
N ASP A 10 24.18 10.97 1.11
CA ASP A 10 24.16 9.58 1.58
C ASP A 10 23.18 9.39 2.75
N PHE A 11 23.07 10.38 3.64
CA PHE A 11 22.06 10.39 4.69
C PHE A 11 20.63 10.41 4.11
N TYR A 12 20.30 11.34 3.20
CA TYR A 12 18.96 11.39 2.61
C TYR A 12 18.61 10.13 1.84
N ARG A 13 19.58 9.51 1.16
CA ARG A 13 19.36 8.25 0.45
C ARG A 13 19.07 7.10 1.41
N LYS A 14 19.82 6.99 2.51
CA LYS A 14 19.55 5.99 3.57
C LYS A 14 18.15 6.17 4.15
N GLU A 15 17.73 7.41 4.36
CA GLU A 15 16.39 7.71 4.88
C GLU A 15 15.28 7.34 3.88
N ILE A 16 15.43 7.72 2.61
CA ILE A 16 14.49 7.36 1.55
C ILE A 16 14.37 5.84 1.41
N GLN A 17 15.50 5.13 1.46
CA GLN A 17 15.52 3.67 1.38
C GLN A 17 14.84 3.04 2.61
N TYR A 18 15.13 3.53 3.81
CA TYR A 18 14.52 3.08 5.06
C TYR A 18 12.99 3.24 5.02
N GLU A 19 12.51 4.43 4.67
CA GLU A 19 11.07 4.73 4.60
C GLU A 19 10.38 3.93 3.48
N THR A 20 11.04 3.73 2.35
CA THR A 20 10.52 2.89 1.26
C THR A 20 10.41 1.42 1.68
N THR A 21 11.41 0.88 2.38
CA THR A 21 11.36 -0.48 2.94
C THR A 21 10.26 -0.61 3.99
N MET A 22 10.09 0.39 4.85
CA MET A 22 9.02 0.43 5.86
C MET A 22 7.63 0.44 5.19
N LEU A 23 7.45 1.26 4.15
CA LEU A 23 6.22 1.32 3.36
C LEU A 23 5.91 -0.02 2.69
N SER A 24 6.91 -0.66 2.08
CA SER A 24 6.77 -1.97 1.46
C SER A 24 6.36 -3.04 2.48
N SER A 25 7.01 -3.06 3.64
CA SER A 25 6.69 -3.98 4.75
C SER A 25 5.24 -3.81 5.22
N ARG A 26 4.79 -2.58 5.45
CA ARG A 26 3.39 -2.26 5.82
C ARG A 26 2.39 -2.69 4.74
N THR A 27 2.72 -2.42 3.47
CA THR A 27 1.88 -2.83 2.33
C THR A 27 1.78 -4.35 2.26
N ASN A 28 2.87 -5.07 2.45
CA ASN A 28 2.89 -6.54 2.41
C ASN A 28 2.10 -7.15 3.58
N ALA A 29 2.23 -6.59 4.79
CA ALA A 29 1.43 -7.01 5.94
C ALA A 29 -0.07 -6.78 5.71
N TYR A 30 -0.44 -5.64 5.11
CA TYR A 30 -1.81 -5.35 4.71
C TYR A 30 -2.33 -6.36 3.67
N LEU A 31 -1.57 -6.62 2.60
CA LEU A 31 -1.93 -7.61 1.57
C LEU A 31 -2.11 -9.02 2.16
N GLY A 32 -1.24 -9.41 3.11
CA GLY A 32 -1.39 -10.66 3.86
C GLY A 32 -2.70 -10.70 4.63
N ALA A 33 -3.02 -9.66 5.41
CA ALA A 33 -4.26 -9.57 6.15
C ALA A 33 -5.50 -9.61 5.24
N GLN A 34 -5.49 -8.89 4.11
CA GLN A 34 -6.57 -8.93 3.12
C GLN A 34 -6.76 -10.32 2.53
N SER A 35 -5.66 -11.03 2.22
CA SER A 35 -5.72 -12.39 1.70
C SER A 35 -6.36 -13.35 2.71
N PHE A 36 -5.98 -13.26 3.99
CA PHE A 36 -6.62 -14.04 5.05
C PHE A 36 -8.12 -13.77 5.18
N LEU A 37 -8.52 -12.49 5.12
CA LEU A 37 -9.94 -12.12 5.18
C LEU A 37 -10.73 -12.68 4.00
N VAL A 38 -10.19 -12.61 2.77
CA VAL A 38 -10.85 -13.17 1.58
C VAL A 38 -11.02 -14.68 1.69
N ILE A 39 -10.01 -15.40 2.19
CA ILE A 39 -10.11 -16.84 2.44
C ILE A 39 -11.21 -17.14 3.46
N ALA A 40 -11.23 -16.40 4.59
CA ALA A 40 -12.26 -16.57 5.61
C ALA A 40 -13.68 -16.28 5.06
N TYR A 41 -13.81 -15.27 4.20
CA TYR A 41 -15.06 -14.92 3.53
C TYR A 41 -15.55 -16.09 2.65
N CYS A 42 -14.70 -16.60 1.76
CA CYS A 42 -15.03 -17.73 0.89
C CYS A 42 -15.41 -18.99 1.70
N SER A 43 -14.66 -19.29 2.76
CA SER A 43 -14.97 -20.40 3.66
C SER A 43 -16.31 -20.22 4.38
N SER A 44 -16.68 -19.00 4.75
CA SER A 44 -17.98 -18.72 5.36
C SER A 44 -19.14 -18.88 4.37
N MET A 45 -18.93 -18.50 3.10
CA MET A 45 -19.92 -18.68 2.03
C MET A 45 -20.08 -20.15 1.61
N ALA A 46 -19.01 -20.95 1.68
CA ALA A 46 -19.03 -22.37 1.36
C ALA A 46 -19.64 -23.24 2.48
N ASN A 47 -20.17 -22.64 3.55
CA ASN A 47 -20.73 -23.38 4.67
C ASN A 47 -22.05 -24.09 4.30
N ILE A 48 -22.02 -25.42 4.25
CA ILE A 48 -23.14 -26.27 3.81
C ILE A 48 -23.98 -26.80 4.99
N ASN A 49 -23.74 -26.32 6.21
CA ASN A 49 -24.43 -26.85 7.39
C ASN A 49 -25.94 -26.55 7.34
N PRO A 50 -26.82 -27.58 7.42
CA PRO A 50 -28.26 -27.40 7.19
C PRO A 50 -29.01 -26.64 8.29
N GLN A 51 -28.49 -26.57 9.52
CA GLN A 51 -29.18 -25.92 10.64
C GLN A 51 -28.89 -24.41 10.75
N TRP A 52 -27.64 -24.01 10.54
CA TRP A 52 -27.14 -22.65 10.80
C TRP A 52 -26.30 -22.08 9.66
N GLY A 53 -26.07 -22.83 8.57
CA GLY A 53 -25.21 -22.41 7.47
C GLY A 53 -25.68 -21.13 6.79
N ASN A 54 -26.98 -20.99 6.56
CA ASN A 54 -27.54 -19.78 5.94
C ASN A 54 -27.36 -18.53 6.81
N VAL A 55 -27.64 -18.61 8.10
CA VAL A 55 -27.49 -17.46 9.01
C VAL A 55 -26.02 -17.12 9.22
N PHE A 56 -25.17 -18.15 9.38
CA PHE A 56 -23.73 -17.98 9.53
C PHE A 56 -23.10 -17.34 8.28
N SER A 57 -23.41 -17.85 7.08
CA SER A 57 -22.91 -17.31 5.82
C SER A 57 -23.27 -15.84 5.67
N LEU A 58 -24.51 -15.43 5.98
CA LEU A 58 -24.93 -14.04 5.91
C LEU A 58 -24.17 -13.15 6.93
N VAL A 59 -24.26 -13.49 8.22
CA VAL A 59 -23.74 -12.63 9.30
C VAL A 59 -22.22 -12.53 9.22
N VAL A 60 -21.53 -13.65 9.04
CA VAL A 60 -20.06 -13.69 9.00
C VAL A 60 -19.53 -13.03 7.73
N SER A 61 -20.14 -13.28 6.56
CA SER A 61 -19.71 -12.64 5.31
C SER A 61 -19.86 -11.11 5.36
N ILE A 62 -20.96 -10.60 5.93
CA ILE A 62 -21.18 -9.16 6.10
C ILE A 62 -20.16 -8.59 7.09
N LEU A 63 -19.95 -9.24 8.23
CA LEU A 63 -19.00 -8.78 9.25
C LEU A 63 -17.56 -8.76 8.71
N LEU A 64 -17.15 -9.79 7.98
CA LEU A 64 -15.85 -9.84 7.31
C LEU A 64 -15.72 -8.75 6.24
N SER A 65 -16.80 -8.47 5.50
CA SER A 65 -16.79 -7.39 4.50
C SER A 65 -16.63 -6.02 5.14
N VAL A 66 -17.35 -5.74 6.22
CA VAL A 66 -17.20 -4.50 6.98
C VAL A 66 -15.79 -4.37 7.57
N LEU A 67 -15.25 -5.46 8.12
CA LEU A 67 -13.88 -5.49 8.63
C LEU A 67 -12.86 -5.21 7.52
N GLY A 68 -13.05 -5.80 6.33
CA GLY A 68 -12.25 -5.52 5.13
C GLY A 68 -12.29 -4.05 4.70
N LEU A 69 -13.45 -3.40 4.78
CA LEU A 69 -13.58 -1.96 4.51
C LEU A 69 -12.83 -1.11 5.54
N ILE A 70 -13.03 -1.39 6.83
CA ILE A 70 -12.39 -0.63 7.92
C ILE A 70 -10.87 -0.75 7.84
N THR A 71 -10.35 -1.96 7.61
CA THR A 71 -8.90 -2.19 7.47
C THR A 71 -8.33 -1.51 6.23
N SER A 72 -9.07 -1.45 5.12
CA SER A 72 -8.66 -0.73 3.92
C SER A 72 -8.58 0.79 4.14
N LEU A 73 -9.53 1.37 4.87
CA LEU A 73 -9.51 2.80 5.23
C LEU A 73 -8.34 3.14 6.16
N HIS A 74 -8.06 2.30 7.15
CA HIS A 74 -6.90 2.49 8.04
C HIS A 74 -5.57 2.32 7.29
N ALA A 75 -5.48 1.37 6.37
CA ALA A 75 -4.26 1.17 5.57
C ALA A 75 -3.99 2.38 4.67
N TRP A 76 -5.03 2.99 4.10
CA TRP A 76 -4.90 4.18 3.25
C TRP A 76 -4.23 5.35 3.98
N SER A 77 -4.65 5.69 5.20
CA SER A 77 -4.04 6.80 5.94
C SER A 77 -2.57 6.51 6.27
N GLY A 78 -2.24 5.28 6.65
CA GLY A 78 -0.86 4.86 6.96
C GLY A 78 0.07 4.87 5.75
N ILE A 79 -0.41 4.43 4.59
CA ILE A 79 0.35 4.43 3.32
C ILE A 79 0.52 5.87 2.82
N LYS A 80 -0.53 6.70 2.91
CA LYS A 80 -0.48 8.11 2.49
C LYS A 80 0.53 8.91 3.33
N ALA A 81 0.54 8.75 4.65
CA ALA A 81 1.49 9.45 5.50
C ALA A 81 2.95 9.09 5.18
N ALA A 82 3.24 7.80 4.96
CA ALA A 82 4.56 7.36 4.54
C ALA A 82 4.94 7.89 3.15
N TYR A 83 3.99 7.94 2.21
CA TYR A 83 4.20 8.54 0.90
C TYR A 83 4.62 10.01 1.01
N GLU A 84 3.92 10.81 1.82
CA GLU A 84 4.23 12.23 2.03
C GLU A 84 5.63 12.44 2.64
N ILE A 85 6.07 11.57 3.56
CA ILE A 85 7.41 11.62 4.15
C ILE A 85 8.48 11.35 3.08
N ILE A 86 8.30 10.30 2.26
CA ILE A 86 9.29 9.98 1.23
C ILE A 86 9.33 11.07 0.16
N ASP A 87 8.18 11.63 -0.24
CA ASP A 87 8.11 12.75 -1.18
C ASP A 87 8.85 13.98 -0.62
N HIS A 88 8.70 14.27 0.68
CA HIS A 88 9.42 15.37 1.35
C HIS A 88 10.95 15.18 1.29
N TRP A 89 11.44 13.98 1.61
CA TRP A 89 12.87 13.67 1.52
C TRP A 89 13.39 13.75 0.09
N TYR A 90 12.57 13.31 -0.87
CA TYR A 90 12.89 13.36 -2.29
C TYR A 90 12.99 14.80 -2.81
N LEU A 91 12.06 15.68 -2.40
CA LEU A 91 12.12 17.11 -2.69
C LEU A 91 13.39 17.73 -2.12
N LYS A 92 13.75 17.39 -0.87
CA LYS A 92 14.96 17.88 -0.22
C LYS A 92 16.24 17.47 -0.98
N GLN A 93 16.29 16.22 -1.43
CA GLN A 93 17.37 15.71 -2.27
C GLN A 93 17.45 16.47 -3.60
N SER A 94 16.31 16.69 -4.26
CA SER A 94 16.25 17.40 -5.56
C SER A 94 16.67 18.86 -5.46
N ASN A 95 16.26 19.56 -4.40
CA ASN A 95 16.62 20.96 -4.15
C ASN A 95 18.13 21.11 -3.90
N LEU A 96 18.74 20.17 -3.20
CA LEU A 96 20.18 20.17 -2.97
C LEU A 96 20.98 19.96 -4.25
N LEU A 97 20.55 19.00 -5.08
CA LEU A 97 21.16 18.73 -6.39
C LEU A 97 21.04 19.93 -7.34
N GLN A 98 19.91 20.65 -7.33
CA GLN A 98 19.73 21.86 -8.14
C GLN A 98 20.53 23.06 -7.61
N SER A 99 20.66 23.21 -6.30
CA SER A 99 21.38 24.33 -5.68
C SER A 99 22.90 24.25 -5.82
N GLN A 100 23.46 23.06 -6.05
CA GLN A 100 24.91 22.85 -6.16
C GLN A 100 25.28 21.96 -7.37
N PRO A 101 25.34 22.52 -8.59
CA PRO A 101 25.59 21.76 -9.82
C PRO A 101 26.96 21.04 -9.87
N LYS A 102 27.98 21.53 -9.13
CA LYS A 102 29.27 20.82 -8.98
C LYS A 102 29.14 19.43 -8.35
N MET A 103 28.04 19.16 -7.64
CA MET A 103 27.73 17.86 -7.05
C MET A 103 27.18 16.87 -8.09
N SER A 104 26.58 17.36 -9.18
CA SER A 104 26.12 16.51 -10.29
C SER A 104 27.30 15.87 -11.02
N ASP A 105 28.43 16.58 -11.14
CA ASP A 105 29.65 16.04 -11.77
C ASP A 105 30.34 15.00 -10.88
N ALA A 106 30.45 15.26 -9.56
CA ALA A 106 30.97 14.28 -8.60
C ALA A 106 30.05 13.05 -8.42
N TYR A 107 28.79 13.16 -8.86
CA TYR A 107 27.80 12.07 -8.90
C TYR A 107 27.99 11.20 -10.17
N ASP A 108 28.34 11.81 -11.30
CA ASP A 108 28.64 11.11 -12.57
C ASP A 108 30.01 10.39 -12.56
N ASP A 109 30.95 10.75 -11.68
CA ASP A 109 32.26 10.07 -11.54
C ASP A 109 32.16 8.62 -11.02
N SER A 110 30.99 8.19 -10.56
CA SER A 110 30.75 6.81 -10.15
C SER A 110 29.93 6.09 -11.23
N PRO A 111 30.50 5.08 -11.91
CA PRO A 111 29.96 4.52 -13.16
C PRO A 111 28.59 3.80 -13.03
N LEU A 112 28.06 3.67 -11.81
CA LEU A 112 26.70 3.17 -11.57
C LEU A 112 25.63 4.27 -11.59
N PHE A 113 25.99 5.56 -11.53
CA PHE A 113 25.06 6.64 -11.18
C PHE A 113 24.89 7.66 -12.30
N ALA A 114 24.64 7.17 -13.52
CA ALA A 114 24.20 8.05 -14.59
C ALA A 114 22.85 8.69 -14.25
N LYS A 115 22.64 9.94 -14.67
CA LYS A 115 21.36 10.70 -14.71
C LYS A 115 20.13 9.90 -15.21
N ARG A 116 20.36 8.74 -15.83
CA ARG A 116 19.38 7.78 -16.34
C ARG A 116 18.81 6.85 -15.26
N GLU A 117 19.56 6.54 -14.21
CA GLU A 117 19.10 5.73 -13.06
C GLU A 117 18.39 6.55 -11.98
N SER A 118 18.59 7.88 -11.94
CA SER A 118 17.80 8.80 -11.12
C SER A 118 16.36 8.99 -11.63
N ASN A 119 15.79 7.97 -12.27
CA ASN A 119 14.51 8.04 -12.94
C ASN A 119 13.38 8.22 -11.91
N GLN A 120 13.08 9.48 -11.61
CA GLN A 120 11.94 9.95 -10.81
C GLN A 120 10.64 9.22 -11.14
N ARG A 121 10.47 8.77 -12.39
CA ARG A 121 9.28 8.04 -12.84
C ARG A 121 9.17 6.64 -12.22
N GLY A 122 10.26 5.86 -12.15
CA GLY A 122 10.22 4.50 -11.62
C GLY A 122 9.85 4.45 -10.13
N TYR A 123 10.41 5.37 -9.34
CA TYR A 123 10.07 5.53 -7.93
C TYR A 123 8.58 5.92 -7.76
N ARG A 124 8.11 6.95 -8.46
CA ARG A 124 6.71 7.38 -8.37
C ARG A 124 5.73 6.27 -8.80
N ASP A 125 6.09 5.48 -9.80
CA ASP A 125 5.24 4.40 -10.29
C ASP A 125 5.18 3.22 -9.29
N ALA A 126 6.28 2.88 -8.63
CA ALA A 126 6.29 1.89 -7.55
C ALA A 126 5.41 2.32 -6.36
N LEU A 127 5.47 3.59 -5.95
CA LEU A 127 4.64 4.08 -4.84
C LEU A 127 3.16 4.24 -5.19
N LYS A 128 2.83 4.52 -6.46
CA LYS A 128 1.44 4.55 -6.93
C LYS A 128 0.74 3.20 -6.74
N PHE A 129 1.46 2.08 -6.85
CA PHE A 129 0.88 0.75 -6.62
C PHE A 129 0.44 0.60 -5.16
N SER A 130 1.31 0.92 -4.19
CA SER A 130 0.97 0.89 -2.76
C SER A 130 -0.23 1.80 -2.43
N MET A 131 -0.29 2.99 -3.03
CA MET A 131 -1.43 3.91 -2.85
C MET A 131 -2.74 3.36 -3.45
N ARG A 132 -2.69 2.68 -4.60
CA ARG A 132 -3.91 2.15 -5.23
C ARG A 132 -4.47 0.91 -4.51
N SER A 133 -3.61 0.12 -3.87
CA SER A 133 -4.00 -1.16 -3.28
C SER A 133 -5.16 -1.05 -2.27
N PRO A 134 -5.16 -0.12 -1.29
CA PRO A 134 -6.29 0.05 -0.37
C PRO A 134 -7.63 0.34 -1.05
N TRP A 135 -7.62 1.12 -2.13
CA TRP A 135 -8.85 1.43 -2.88
C TRP A 135 -9.38 0.22 -3.62
N ILE A 136 -8.50 -0.61 -4.20
CA ILE A 136 -8.90 -1.84 -4.88
C ILE A 136 -9.61 -2.78 -3.89
N PHE A 137 -9.00 -3.03 -2.73
CA PHE A 137 -9.61 -3.88 -1.70
C PHE A 137 -10.87 -3.26 -1.09
N PHE A 138 -10.91 -1.94 -0.91
CA PHE A 138 -12.13 -1.26 -0.47
C PHE A 138 -13.30 -1.54 -1.43
N THR A 139 -13.09 -1.38 -2.74
CA THR A 139 -14.11 -1.69 -3.74
C THR A 139 -14.49 -3.18 -3.77
N LEU A 140 -13.51 -4.07 -3.62
CA LEU A 140 -13.73 -5.52 -3.52
C LEU A 140 -14.68 -5.85 -2.36
N TRP A 141 -14.44 -5.28 -1.18
CA TRP A 141 -15.27 -5.57 0.00
C TRP A 141 -16.68 -5.00 -0.09
N ILE A 142 -16.87 -3.86 -0.76
CA ILE A 142 -18.22 -3.36 -1.08
C ILE A 142 -18.95 -4.38 -1.96
N LEU A 143 -18.28 -4.87 -3.02
CA LEU A 143 -18.88 -5.83 -3.94
C LEU A 143 -19.20 -7.16 -3.26
N LEU A 144 -18.29 -7.69 -2.43
CA LEU A 144 -18.50 -8.94 -1.70
C LEU A 144 -19.64 -8.81 -0.66
N GLY A 145 -19.64 -7.73 0.13
CA GLY A 145 -20.71 -7.48 1.09
C GLY A 145 -22.08 -7.33 0.40
N GLY A 146 -22.12 -6.59 -0.71
CA GLY A 146 -23.31 -6.45 -1.54
C GLY A 146 -23.77 -7.79 -2.14
N PHE A 147 -22.84 -8.59 -2.65
CA PHE A 147 -23.12 -9.91 -3.22
C PHE A 147 -23.70 -10.88 -2.18
N SER A 148 -23.14 -10.91 -0.97
CA SER A 148 -23.68 -11.71 0.14
C SER A 148 -25.11 -11.31 0.48
N ALA A 149 -25.38 -10.00 0.58
CA ALA A 149 -26.73 -9.50 0.84
C ALA A 149 -27.69 -9.88 -0.31
N VAL A 150 -27.29 -9.67 -1.56
CA VAL A 150 -28.12 -9.96 -2.75
C VAL A 150 -28.49 -11.45 -2.82
N ILE A 151 -27.54 -12.36 -2.64
CA ILE A 151 -27.82 -13.80 -2.64
C ILE A 151 -28.89 -14.12 -1.60
N HIS A 152 -28.71 -13.70 -0.35
CA HIS A 152 -29.66 -14.03 0.69
C HIS A 152 -31.03 -13.37 0.49
N PHE A 153 -31.09 -12.13 -0.03
CA PHE A 153 -32.35 -11.48 -0.39
C PHE A 153 -33.07 -12.19 -1.55
N MET A 154 -32.35 -12.75 -2.52
CA MET A 154 -32.95 -13.55 -3.59
C MET A 154 -33.44 -14.91 -3.07
N THR A 155 -32.66 -15.61 -2.23
CA THR A 155 -33.04 -16.92 -1.68
C THR A 155 -34.23 -16.84 -0.73
N ILE A 156 -34.47 -15.70 -0.07
CA ILE A 156 -35.66 -15.48 0.79
C ILE A 156 -36.95 -15.28 -0.04
N LYS A 157 -36.84 -14.85 -1.30
CA LYS A 157 -38.00 -14.57 -2.17
C LYS A 157 -38.48 -15.76 -3.00
N VAL A 158 -37.74 -16.86 -3.01
CA VAL A 158 -38.09 -18.13 -3.69
C VAL A 158 -38.60 -19.11 -2.67
#